data_AF-A0A5C6N500-F1
#
_entry.id   AF-A0A5C6N500-F1
#
_cell.length_a   1.000
_cell.length_b   1.000
_cell.length_c   1.000
_cell.angle_alpha   90.00
_cell.angle_beta   90.00
_cell.angle_gamma   90.00
#
_symmetry.space_group_name_H-M   'P 1'
#
loop_
_entity.id
_entity.type
_entity.pdbx_description
1 polymer ?
#
loop_
_entity_poly.entity_id
_entity_poly.type
_entity_poly.pdbx_seq_one_letter_code
_entity_poly.pdbx_strand_id
1 'polypeptide(L)'
;MKTQVYYYEDGNMQLVSHKDIRDSIIISVHYYEDGNVQLVNHKDIRDSIIILVAIGEHDQAMSDTFKALHRQLPVTHTKVDWTKILSYKIGKEMQNA
;
A
#
# COMPACT_ATOMS: atom_id res chain seq x y z
N MET A 1 -7.41 -3.83 -12.79
CA MET A 1 -8.18 -2.92 -11.91
C MET A 1 -7.30 -1.79 -11.40
N LYS A 2 -7.84 -0.58 -11.26
CA LYS A 2 -7.15 0.61 -10.76
C LYS A 2 -8.01 1.28 -9.69
N THR A 3 -7.40 1.74 -8.61
CA THR A 3 -8.06 2.47 -7.51
C THR A 3 -7.24 3.69 -7.17
N GLN A 4 -7.89 4.85 -7.03
CA GLN A 4 -7.26 6.10 -6.64
C GLN A 4 -8.08 6.78 -5.55
N VAL A 5 -7.41 7.21 -4.48
CA VAL A 5 -8.01 7.93 -3.35
C VAL A 5 -7.21 9.20 -3.09
N TYR A 6 -7.90 10.32 -2.88
CA TYR A 6 -7.30 11.63 -2.61
C TYR A 6 -7.86 12.19 -1.30
N TYR A 7 -6.98 12.58 -0.38
CA TYR A 7 -7.32 13.21 0.90
C TYR A 7 -6.55 14.53 1.05
N TYR A 8 -7.24 15.59 1.48
CA TYR A 8 -6.69 16.96 1.48
C TYR A 8 -7.12 17.84 2.67
N GLU A 9 -7.82 17.33 3.68
CA GLU A 9 -8.27 18.18 4.80
C GLU A 9 -7.11 18.67 5.67
N ASP A 10 -6.13 17.81 5.97
CA ASP A 10 -4.98 18.13 6.84
C ASP A 10 -3.61 17.89 6.14
N GLY A 11 -3.61 17.97 4.82
CA GLY A 11 -2.43 17.74 3.98
C GLY A 11 -2.73 16.88 2.75
N ASN A 12 -1.85 16.93 1.75
CA ASN A 12 -2.07 16.24 0.49
C ASN A 12 -1.58 14.79 0.56
N MET A 13 -2.51 13.85 0.65
CA MET A 13 -2.24 12.42 0.64
C MET A 13 -2.97 11.73 -0.52
N GLN A 14 -2.24 10.88 -1.25
CA GLN A 14 -2.80 10.11 -2.35
C GLN A 14 -2.48 8.63 -2.20
N LEU A 15 -3.46 7.78 -2.49
CA LEU A 15 -3.27 6.35 -2.68
C LEU A 15 -3.58 6.02 -4.13
N VAL A 16 -2.62 5.40 -4.82
CA VAL A 16 -2.81 4.87 -6.18
C VAL A 16 -2.46 3.40 -6.16
N SER A 17 -3.44 2.55 -6.49
CA SER A 17 -3.28 1.11 -6.57
C SER A 17 -3.64 0.60 -7.95
N HIS A 18 -2.82 -0.32 -8.46
CA HIS A 18 -3.02 -0.96 -9.74
C HIS A 18 -2.75 -2.46 -9.62
N LYS A 19 -3.72 -3.26 -10.06
CA LYS A 19 -3.61 -4.73 -10.13
C LYS A 19 -3.99 -5.19 -11.52
N ASP A 20 -3.09 -5.86 -12.21
CA ASP A 20 -3.41 -6.55 -13.45
C ASP A 20 -4.13 -7.86 -13.17
N ILE A 21 -5.20 -8.12 -13.91
CA ILE A 21 -5.96 -9.37 -13.83
C ILE A 21 -5.65 -10.16 -15.09
N ARG A 22 -5.15 -11.38 -14.93
CA ARG A 22 -4.93 -12.33 -16.01
C ARG A 22 -5.75 -13.55 -15.71
N ASP A 23 -6.68 -13.87 -16.61
CA ASP A 23 -7.54 -15.02 -16.43
C ASP A 23 -7.94 -15.61 -17.79
N SER A 24 -8.18 -16.92 -17.81
CA SER A 24 -8.64 -17.65 -19.00
C SER A 24 -10.15 -17.84 -18.95
N ILE A 25 -10.81 -17.61 -20.08
CA ILE A 25 -12.23 -17.90 -20.26
C ILE A 25 -12.34 -19.19 -21.08
N ILE A 26 -13.07 -20.16 -20.55
CA ILE A 26 -13.42 -21.38 -21.30
C ILE A 26 -14.70 -21.09 -22.07
N ILE A 27 -14.69 -21.33 -23.37
CA ILE A 27 -15.85 -21.12 -24.25
C ILE A 27 -16.42 -22.49 -24.59
N SER A 28 -17.68 -22.71 -24.21
CA SER A 28 -18.44 -23.89 -24.60
C SER A 28 -19.32 -23.57 -25.79
N VAL A 29 -19.13 -24.29 -26.89
CA VAL A 29 -19.93 -24.15 -28.13
C VAL A 29 -20.75 -25.43 -28.30
N HIS A 30 -22.06 -25.29 -28.43
CA HIS A 30 -22.95 -26.42 -28.70
C HIS A 30 -23.63 -26.24 -30.06
N TYR A 31 -23.54 -27.26 -30.90
CA TYR A 31 -24.18 -27.31 -32.21
C TYR A 31 -25.46 -28.14 -32.11
N TYR A 32 -26.56 -27.60 -32.60
CA TYR A 32 -27.84 -28.30 -32.66
C TYR A 32 -28.11 -28.80 -34.08
N GLU A 33 -28.83 -29.92 -34.20
CA GLU A 33 -29.14 -30.58 -35.48
C GLU A 33 -29.92 -29.67 -36.45
N ASP A 34 -30.65 -28.68 -35.92
CA ASP A 34 -31.41 -27.69 -36.70
C ASP A 34 -30.58 -26.48 -37.19
N GLY A 35 -29.26 -26.52 -37.06
CA GLY A 35 -28.35 -25.48 -37.56
C GLY A 35 -28.17 -24.26 -36.65
N ASN A 36 -28.78 -24.26 -35.46
CA ASN A 36 -28.57 -23.22 -34.46
C ASN A 36 -27.30 -23.49 -33.62
N VAL A 37 -26.62 -22.42 -33.22
CA VAL A 37 -25.45 -22.46 -32.33
C VAL A 37 -25.77 -21.66 -31.08
N GLN A 38 -25.63 -22.28 -29.90
CA GLN A 38 -25.75 -21.57 -28.63
C GLN A 38 -24.35 -21.34 -28.03
N LEU A 39 -24.05 -20.07 -27.77
CA LEU A 39 -22.87 -19.63 -27.05
C LEU A 39 -23.32 -19.13 -25.68
N VAL A 40 -22.88 -19.81 -24.61
CA VAL A 40 -23.10 -19.35 -23.24
C VAL A 40 -21.72 -19.14 -22.62
N ASN A 41 -21.44 -17.90 -22.22
CA ASN A 41 -20.24 -17.58 -21.46
C ASN A 41 -20.62 -16.70 -20.27
N HIS A 42 -20.32 -17.18 -19.07
CA HIS A 42 -20.47 -16.41 -17.84
C HIS A 42 -19.27 -16.67 -16.95
N LYS A 43 -18.53 -15.62 -16.61
CA LYS A 43 -17.49 -15.68 -15.58
C LYS A 43 -17.65 -14.51 -14.64
N ASP A 44 -18.11 -14.80 -13.43
CA ASP A 44 -18.18 -13.81 -12.35
C ASP A 44 -16.77 -13.43 -11.90
N ILE A 45 -16.39 -12.19 -12.15
CA ILE A 45 -15.13 -11.63 -11.64
C ILE A 45 -15.36 -11.21 -10.19
N ARG A 46 -15.03 -12.09 -9.24
CA ARG A 46 -15.15 -11.83 -7.79
C ARG A 46 -13.96 -11.05 -7.19
N ASP A 47 -13.07 -10.52 -8.03
CA ASP A 47 -11.80 -9.91 -7.62
C ASP A 47 -11.92 -8.56 -6.88
N SER A 48 -13.08 -7.90 -6.94
CA SER A 48 -13.28 -6.61 -6.25
C SER A 48 -13.19 -6.72 -4.73
N ILE A 49 -13.60 -7.85 -4.14
CA ILE A 49 -13.55 -8.09 -2.68
C ILE A 49 -12.11 -8.33 -2.21
N ILE A 50 -11.30 -9.01 -3.03
CA ILE A 50 -9.91 -9.36 -2.69
C ILE A 50 -9.04 -8.10 -2.56
N ILE A 51 -9.29 -7.07 -3.36
CA ILE A 51 -8.49 -5.84 -3.33
C ILE A 51 -8.77 -5.02 -2.08
N LEU A 52 -10.02 -4.98 -1.58
CA LEU A 52 -10.34 -4.29 -0.34
C LEU A 52 -9.65 -4.94 0.88
N VAL A 53 -9.68 -6.28 0.95
CA VAL A 53 -9.01 -7.04 2.00
C VAL A 53 -7.49 -6.90 1.90
N ALA A 54 -6.92 -7.00 0.69
CA ALA A 54 -5.49 -6.84 0.46
C ALA A 54 -4.98 -5.43 0.80
N ILE A 55 -5.79 -4.39 0.59
CA ILE A 55 -5.44 -3.02 1.05
C ILE A 55 -5.44 -2.95 2.57
N GLY A 56 -6.45 -3.52 3.24
CA GLY A 56 -6.49 -3.54 4.71
C GLY A 56 -5.35 -4.33 5.35
N GLU A 57 -4.94 -5.45 4.75
CA GLU A 57 -3.74 -6.20 5.20
C GLU A 57 -2.44 -5.44 4.89
N HIS A 58 -2.41 -4.66 3.81
CA HIS A 58 -1.27 -3.84 3.44
C HIS A 58 -1.01 -2.70 4.45
N ASP A 59 -2.03 -2.19 5.13
CA ASP A 59 -1.89 -1.12 6.11
C ASP A 59 -0.95 -1.49 7.27
N GLN A 60 -0.99 -2.74 7.74
CA GLN A 60 -0.11 -3.19 8.82
C GLN A 60 1.36 -3.30 8.36
N ALA A 61 1.59 -3.87 7.17
CA ALA A 61 2.93 -3.97 6.58
C ALA A 61 3.50 -2.58 6.22
N MET A 62 2.64 -1.67 5.75
CA MET A 62 3.01 -0.30 5.42
C MET A 62 3.35 0.50 6.68
N SER A 63 2.63 0.29 7.79
CA SER A 63 2.93 0.89 9.09
C SER A 63 4.36 0.54 9.57
N ASP A 64 4.75 -0.73 9.44
CA ASP A 64 6.09 -1.17 9.86
C ASP A 64 7.18 -0.67 8.91
N THR A 65 6.89 -0.55 7.62
CA THR A 65 7.77 0.10 6.64
C THR A 65 7.98 1.58 6.99
N PHE A 66 6.92 2.29 7.38
CA PHE A 66 7.01 3.70 7.76
C PHE A 66 7.87 3.91 9.02
N LYS A 67 7.71 3.03 10.03
CA LYS A 67 8.56 3.06 11.24
C LYS A 67 10.04 2.80 10.93
N ALA A 68 10.34 2.05 9.88
CA ALA A 68 11.71 1.82 9.44
C ALA A 68 12.34 3.08 8.83
N LEU A 69 11.55 3.92 8.15
CA LEU A 69 12.02 5.20 7.60
C LEU A 69 12.28 6.23 8.69
N HIS A 70 11.36 6.37 9.64
CA HIS A 70 11.51 7.32 10.74
C HIS A 70 10.95 6.74 12.04
N ARG A 71 11.79 6.71 13.07
CA ARG A 71 11.38 6.22 14.39
C ARG A 71 10.56 7.27 15.13
N GLN A 72 9.53 6.82 15.85
CA GLN A 72 8.72 7.68 16.72
C GLN A 72 9.55 8.35 17.84
N LEU A 73 10.55 7.63 18.35
CA LEU A 73 11.53 8.13 19.32
C LEU A 73 12.93 7.73 18.87
N PRO A 74 13.97 8.48 19.26
CA PRO A 74 15.35 8.03 19.17
C PRO A 74 15.54 6.62 19.75
N VAL A 75 16.61 5.93 19.37
CA VAL A 75 16.94 4.57 19.86
C VAL A 75 16.99 4.49 21.39
N THR A 76 17.23 5.62 22.07
CA THR A 76 17.23 5.74 23.53
C THR A 76 15.84 5.66 24.18
N HIS A 77 14.77 5.60 23.39
CA HIS A 77 13.37 5.62 23.86
C HIS A 77 13.03 6.87 24.70
N THR A 78 13.71 7.99 24.45
CA THR A 78 13.50 9.27 25.15
C THR A 78 13.44 10.41 24.15
N LYS A 79 12.68 11.46 24.46
CA LYS A 79 12.68 12.68 23.64
C LYS A 79 14.08 13.28 23.60
N VAL A 80 14.43 13.87 22.46
CA VAL A 80 15.70 14.55 22.27
C VAL A 80 15.81 15.71 23.26
N ASP A 81 16.89 15.72 24.02
CA ASP A 81 17.27 16.84 24.87
C ASP A 81 18.22 17.77 24.08
N TRP A 82 17.66 18.87 23.58
CA TRP A 82 18.38 19.85 22.79
C TRP A 82 19.47 20.58 23.59
N THR A 83 19.26 20.82 24.88
CA THR A 83 20.24 21.47 25.77
C THR A 83 21.46 20.59 25.92
N LYS A 84 21.25 19.28 26.11
CA LYS A 84 22.33 18.31 26.22
C LYS A 84 23.14 18.20 24.91
N ILE A 85 22.49 18.22 23.75
CA ILE A 85 23.18 18.22 22.44
C ILE A 85 24.05 19.47 22.27
N LEU A 86 23.51 20.65 22.59
CA LEU A 86 24.25 21.91 22.44
C LEU A 86 25.48 21.95 23.34
N SER A 87 25.33 21.55 24.61
CA SER A 87 26.42 21.48 25.57
C SER A 87 27.53 20.52 25.15
N TYR A 88 27.19 19.36 24.59
CA TYR A 88 28.20 18.45 24.04
C TYR A 88 28.94 19.03 22.83
N LYS A 89 28.24 19.77 21.96
CA LYS A 89 28.87 20.42 20.80
C LYS A 89 29.89 21.46 21.26
N ILE A 90 29.50 22.35 22.18
CA ILE A 90 30.37 23.39 22.74
C ILE A 90 31.56 22.75 23.48
N GLY A 91 31.31 21.75 24.33
CA GLY A 91 32.38 21.04 25.05
C GLY A 91 33.39 20.37 24.11
N LYS A 92 32.92 19.80 23.00
CA LYS A 92 33.79 19.21 21.96
C LYS A 92 34.60 20.27 21.20
N GLU A 93 34.02 21.43 20.92
CA GLU A 93 34.73 22.55 20.28
C GLU A 93 35.82 23.12 21.21
N MET A 94 35.55 23.24 22.52
CA MET A 94 36.52 23.70 23.52
C MET A 94 37.68 22.72 23.75
N GLN A 95 37.47 21.41 23.59
CA GLN A 95 38.54 20.41 23.72
C GLN A 95 39.48 20.38 22.51
N ASN A 96 39.01 20.83 21.35
CA ASN A 96 39.77 20.88 20.10
C ASN A 96 40.45 22.24 19.86
N ALA A 97 40.32 23.18 20.79
CA ALA A 97 40.97 24.50 20.80
C ALA A 97 42.26 24.45 21.62
#